data_AF-A0A8J2P974-F1
#
_entry.id   AF-A0A8J2P974-F1
#
_cell.length_a   1.000
_cell.length_b   1.000
_cell.length_c   1.000
_cell.angle_alpha   90.00
_cell.angle_beta   90.00
_cell.angle_gamma   90.00
#
_symmetry.space_group_name_H-M   'P 1'
#
loop_
_entity.id
_entity.type
_entity.pdbx_description
1 polymer ?
#
loop_
_entity_poly.entity_id
_entity_poly.type
_entity_poly.pdbx_seq_one_letter_code
_entity_poly.pdbx_strand_id
1 'polypeptide(L)'
;MSILRATVRTSLLRRSFSSACQNKNSGQSELDEQKWIPVDPSFATTAIHAGFNPKEDKYGFVVPSIEMSTTVVLEAPGVSKGYEYTRYGNTTRTALEKTLAALEKAKYGLVFSSGMAAVYNAITLLSKGDGVILTNSIYSGTAELFEKYATRFGITPEFIDLCSDTTALERTLKPNTKLVWLETPANPTLRITDIEKTCEIIRSYNKDIIVVVDNTFLSPYYQRPLSLGADISLYSLTKYGNGHSDVLMGAMVTSREDIMEKLFHIQRDVGADKCAREFLQRIKVFKLATSLGGTESLASTPYNMSHTGIAPELKAKMGITENFVRLSVGLESIDDLIQDLDQALNY
;
A
#
# COMPACT_ATOMS: atom_id res chain seq x y z
N MET A 1 28.98 -10.74 36.96
CA MET A 1 29.14 -11.06 35.51
C MET A 1 28.92 -12.57 35.31
N SER A 2 27.70 -13.05 35.56
CA SER A 2 27.43 -14.49 35.76
C SER A 2 25.97 -14.90 35.47
N ILE A 3 25.19 -14.03 34.82
CA ILE A 3 23.76 -14.25 34.50
C ILE A 3 23.54 -14.36 32.96
N LEU A 4 24.60 -14.26 32.15
CA LEU A 4 24.52 -14.17 30.69
C LEU A 4 24.89 -15.47 29.93
N ARG A 5 24.64 -16.65 30.51
CA ARG A 5 24.97 -17.95 29.89
C ARG A 5 23.88 -19.04 30.03
N ALA A 6 22.65 -18.69 30.39
CA ALA A 6 21.53 -19.61 30.41
C ALA A 6 20.53 -19.31 29.26
N THR A 7 20.20 -20.36 28.51
CA THR A 7 19.05 -20.43 27.57
C THR A 7 19.20 -19.74 26.20
N VAL A 8 20.39 -19.77 25.61
CA VAL A 8 20.49 -20.13 24.18
C VAL A 8 20.22 -21.64 24.08
N ARG A 9 18.95 -22.05 23.95
CA ARG A 9 18.59 -23.49 23.84
C ARG A 9 17.27 -23.79 23.11
N THR A 10 16.98 -23.06 22.04
CA THR A 10 15.88 -23.34 21.09
C THR A 10 16.13 -24.56 20.17
N SER A 11 17.14 -25.38 20.45
CA SER A 11 17.44 -26.62 19.72
C SER A 11 16.69 -27.86 20.22
N LEU A 12 15.95 -27.79 21.34
CA LEU A 12 15.29 -28.94 21.95
C LEU A 12 13.86 -29.21 21.47
N LEU A 13 13.18 -28.26 20.82
CA LEU A 13 11.84 -28.48 20.24
C LEU A 13 11.85 -29.20 18.88
N ARG A 14 13.01 -29.35 18.23
CA ARG A 14 13.15 -30.11 16.97
C ARG A 14 13.29 -31.64 17.13
N ARG A 15 13.38 -32.19 18.35
CA ARG A 15 13.59 -33.63 18.57
C ARG A 15 12.36 -34.41 19.09
N SER A 16 11.36 -33.75 19.67
CA SER A 16 10.25 -34.43 20.34
C SER A 16 9.11 -34.92 19.44
N PHE A 17 9.15 -34.62 18.13
CA PHE A 17 8.19 -35.16 17.15
C PHE A 17 8.75 -36.28 16.27
N SER A 18 10.03 -36.67 16.45
CA SER A 18 10.70 -37.65 15.58
C SER A 18 10.55 -39.12 16.01
N SER A 19 9.94 -39.41 17.16
CA SER A 19 9.85 -40.80 17.69
C SER A 19 8.45 -41.43 17.66
N ALA A 20 7.46 -40.76 17.07
CA ALA A 20 6.07 -41.28 16.99
C ALA A 20 5.77 -42.05 15.68
N CYS A 21 6.63 -41.94 14.65
CA CYS A 21 6.45 -42.59 13.35
C CYS A 21 7.65 -43.48 12.99
N GLN A 22 7.95 -44.47 13.84
CA GLN A 22 8.79 -45.61 13.45
C GLN A 22 8.00 -46.91 13.55
N ASN A 23 7.17 -47.19 12.54
CA ASN A 23 7.01 -48.57 12.03
C ASN A 23 6.19 -48.67 10.73
N LYS A 24 6.77 -49.42 9.77
CA LYS A 24 6.18 -50.06 8.56
C LYS A 24 6.30 -49.35 7.20
N ASN A 25 7.35 -49.76 6.49
CA ASN A 25 7.46 -50.02 5.05
C ASN A 25 6.30 -49.59 4.14
N SER A 26 6.54 -48.57 3.31
CA SER A 26 6.42 -48.65 1.84
C SER A 26 7.01 -47.36 1.24
N GLY A 27 7.65 -47.46 0.07
CA GLY A 27 8.57 -46.47 -0.50
C GLY A 27 8.24 -45.00 -0.25
N GLN A 28 8.90 -44.39 0.73
CA GLN A 28 9.04 -42.94 0.81
C GLN A 28 10.20 -42.56 -0.10
N SER A 29 9.88 -41.77 -1.12
CA SER A 29 10.84 -41.20 -2.05
C SER A 29 11.90 -40.39 -1.30
N GLU A 30 13.12 -40.40 -1.83
CA GLU A 30 14.13 -39.37 -1.61
C GLU A 30 13.60 -38.03 -2.12
N LEU A 31 12.73 -37.38 -1.33
CA LEU A 31 12.67 -35.93 -1.29
C LEU A 31 13.97 -35.50 -0.63
N ASP A 32 15.01 -35.42 -1.47
CA ASP A 32 16.29 -34.81 -1.15
C ASP A 32 16.09 -33.54 -0.33
N GLU A 33 17.02 -33.24 0.56
CA GLU A 33 17.00 -32.00 1.34
C GLU A 33 17.11 -30.78 0.40
N GLN A 34 15.98 -30.36 -0.20
CA GLN A 34 15.84 -29.08 -0.87
C GLN A 34 16.03 -28.01 0.19
N LYS A 35 17.28 -27.54 0.30
CA LYS A 35 17.71 -26.54 1.26
C LYS A 35 17.03 -25.23 0.91
N TRP A 36 15.90 -25.00 1.58
CA TRP A 36 15.27 -23.69 1.72
C TRP A 36 16.35 -22.62 1.91
N ILE A 37 16.18 -21.48 1.24
CA ILE A 37 17.04 -20.31 1.47
C ILE A 37 17.03 -20.03 2.98
N PRO A 38 18.20 -20.00 3.65
CA PRO A 38 18.24 -19.82 5.10
C PRO A 38 17.56 -18.51 5.50
N VAL A 39 16.59 -18.62 6.42
CA VAL A 39 15.95 -17.46 7.04
C VAL A 39 17.02 -16.56 7.65
N ASP A 40 16.88 -15.26 7.44
CA ASP A 40 17.79 -14.25 7.97
C ASP A 40 17.86 -14.34 9.50
N PRO A 41 19.03 -14.63 10.10
CA PRO A 41 19.14 -14.83 11.54
C PRO A 41 18.82 -13.57 12.34
N SER A 42 18.85 -12.39 11.71
CA SER A 42 18.48 -11.11 12.33
C SER A 42 17.02 -10.72 12.12
N PHE A 43 16.21 -11.52 11.40
CA PHE A 43 14.82 -11.15 11.07
C PHE A 43 14.01 -10.83 12.32
N ALA A 44 14.01 -11.70 13.32
CA ALA A 44 13.24 -11.50 14.55
C ALA A 44 13.68 -10.25 15.32
N THR A 45 14.99 -9.97 15.37
CA THR A 45 15.53 -8.74 15.97
C THR A 45 15.08 -7.50 15.18
N THR A 46 15.08 -7.58 13.85
CA THR A 46 14.64 -6.51 12.96
C THR A 46 13.14 -6.25 13.12
N ALA A 47 12.30 -7.28 13.19
CA ALA A 47 10.86 -7.18 13.39
C ALA A 47 10.48 -6.51 14.72
N ILE A 48 11.29 -6.69 15.76
CA ILE A 48 11.04 -6.13 17.10
C ILE A 48 11.60 -4.70 17.26
N HIS A 49 12.72 -4.38 16.61
CA HIS A 49 13.47 -3.14 16.88
C HIS A 49 13.60 -2.16 15.71
N ALA A 50 13.30 -2.56 14.46
CA ALA A 50 13.42 -1.65 13.33
C ALA A 50 12.25 -0.65 13.30
N GLY A 51 12.53 0.56 12.80
CA GLY A 51 11.55 1.62 12.58
C GLY A 51 11.33 2.57 13.76
N PHE A 52 11.68 2.17 14.99
CA PHE A 52 11.58 3.02 16.17
C PHE A 52 12.79 2.85 17.10
N ASN A 53 13.40 3.97 17.50
CA ASN A 53 14.51 4.01 18.44
C ASN A 53 14.10 4.74 19.73
N PRO A 54 13.91 4.03 20.87
CA PRO A 54 13.58 4.65 22.16
C PRO A 54 14.54 5.75 22.63
N LYS A 55 15.79 5.79 22.13
CA LYS A 55 16.76 6.84 22.46
C LYS A 55 16.55 8.15 21.72
N GLU A 56 15.78 8.13 20.63
CA GLU A 56 15.38 9.30 19.84
C GLU A 56 13.99 9.81 20.24
N ASP A 57 13.21 9.01 20.98
CA ASP A 57 11.93 9.44 21.54
C ASP A 57 12.10 10.47 22.67
N LYS A 58 11.24 11.49 22.68
CA LYS A 58 11.30 12.61 23.64
C LYS A 58 11.16 12.16 25.10
N TYR A 59 10.43 11.08 25.35
CA TYR A 59 10.13 10.59 26.70
C TYR A 59 10.82 9.26 27.02
N GLY A 60 11.55 8.68 26.07
CA GLY A 60 12.22 7.39 26.22
C GLY A 60 11.26 6.20 26.17
N PHE A 61 10.08 6.32 25.55
CA PHE A 61 9.13 5.21 25.46
C PHE A 61 9.74 4.04 24.68
N VAL A 62 9.53 2.81 25.17
CA VAL A 62 10.08 1.58 24.56
C VAL A 62 9.27 1.11 23.35
N VAL A 63 7.98 1.43 23.33
CA VAL A 63 7.03 1.17 22.22
C VAL A 63 6.64 2.51 21.61
N PRO A 64 6.57 2.66 20.27
CA PRO A 64 6.14 3.90 19.65
C PRO A 64 4.72 4.26 20.11
N SER A 65 4.50 5.53 20.46
CA SER A 65 3.16 6.03 20.78
C SER A 65 2.24 5.97 19.55
N ILE A 66 0.94 5.79 19.80
CA ILE A 66 -0.10 5.88 18.77
C ILE A 66 -0.46 7.36 18.61
N GLU A 67 0.04 8.01 17.56
CA GLU A 67 -0.21 9.40 17.24
C GLU A 67 -1.51 9.52 16.44
N MET A 68 -2.51 10.11 17.08
CA MET A 68 -3.88 10.24 16.55
C MET A 68 -4.20 11.69 16.14
N SER A 69 -3.34 12.66 16.44
CA SER A 69 -3.54 14.04 15.99
C SER A 69 -3.59 14.08 14.47
N THR A 70 -4.46 14.90 13.91
CA THR A 70 -4.58 15.08 12.45
C THR A 70 -3.60 16.11 11.90
N THR A 71 -3.13 17.03 12.74
CA THR A 71 -2.28 18.18 12.39
C THR A 71 -1.21 18.40 13.45
N VAL A 72 -0.09 19.01 13.07
CA VAL A 72 1.06 19.28 13.93
C VAL A 72 1.33 20.79 13.99
N VAL A 73 1.66 21.30 15.18
CA VAL A 73 2.04 22.70 15.36
C VAL A 73 3.38 22.95 14.65
N LEU A 74 3.37 23.86 13.69
CA LEU A 74 4.56 24.36 12.99
C LEU A 74 5.40 25.27 13.91
N GLU A 75 6.71 25.32 13.70
CA GLU A 75 7.59 26.26 14.43
C GLU A 75 7.40 27.70 13.97
N ALA A 76 7.18 27.87 12.67
CA ALA A 76 6.87 29.12 11.99
C ALA A 76 6.05 28.80 10.72
N PRO A 77 5.44 29.78 10.05
CA PRO A 77 4.77 29.55 8.77
C PRO A 77 5.69 28.85 7.77
N GLY A 78 5.31 27.64 7.34
CA GLY A 78 6.10 26.80 6.42
C GLY A 78 7.31 26.08 7.04
N VAL A 79 7.48 26.07 8.37
CA VAL A 79 8.58 25.38 9.06
C VAL A 79 8.04 24.29 9.98
N SER A 80 8.22 23.03 9.59
CA SER A 80 7.67 21.87 10.29
C SER A 80 8.75 21.04 11.01
N LYS A 81 8.32 20.31 12.05
CA LYS A 81 9.19 19.39 12.82
C LYS A 81 9.30 18.00 12.17
N GLY A 82 9.33 17.97 10.84
CA GLY A 82 9.27 16.74 10.03
C GLY A 82 7.86 16.18 9.79
N TYR A 83 6.82 16.70 10.46
CA TYR A 83 5.42 16.38 10.21
C TYR A 83 4.55 17.65 10.25
N GLU A 84 3.49 17.66 9.44
CA GLU A 84 2.57 18.79 9.25
C GLU A 84 1.11 18.35 9.37
N TYR A 85 0.76 17.31 8.60
CA TYR A 85 -0.59 16.77 8.51
C TYR A 85 -0.55 15.25 8.35
N THR A 86 -1.35 14.53 9.12
CA THR A 86 -1.19 13.08 9.37
C THR A 86 -1.40 12.18 8.15
N ARG A 87 -2.10 12.67 7.12
CA ARG A 87 -2.17 12.02 5.79
C ARG A 87 -0.82 12.01 5.08
N TYR A 88 -0.03 13.08 5.21
CA TYR A 88 1.30 13.19 4.60
C TYR A 88 2.30 12.27 5.31
N GLY A 89 2.24 12.23 6.64
CA GLY A 89 2.99 11.30 7.49
C GLY A 89 2.66 11.52 8.96
N ASN A 90 2.91 10.50 9.76
CA ASN A 90 2.85 10.57 11.22
C ASN A 90 3.82 9.53 11.81
N THR A 91 4.23 9.73 13.07
CA THR A 91 5.25 8.92 13.74
C THR A 91 4.93 7.42 13.78
N THR A 92 3.68 7.06 14.08
CA THR A 92 3.23 5.66 14.16
C THR A 92 3.29 4.97 12.80
N ARG A 93 2.81 5.64 11.74
CA ARG A 93 2.87 5.13 10.37
C ARG A 93 4.31 5.01 9.87
N THR A 94 5.13 6.03 10.10
CA THR A 94 6.53 6.04 9.71
C THR A 94 7.36 4.98 10.44
N ALA A 95 7.02 4.63 11.69
CA ALA A 95 7.64 3.50 12.37
C ALA A 95 7.39 2.20 11.59
N LEU A 96 6.12 1.87 11.28
CA LEU A 96 5.76 0.68 10.51
C LEU A 96 6.37 0.67 9.09
N GLU A 97 6.31 1.81 8.38
CA GLU A 97 6.92 1.99 7.05
C GLU A 97 8.42 1.66 7.07
N LYS A 98 9.16 2.13 8.09
CA LYS A 98 10.58 1.81 8.30
C LYS A 98 10.81 0.36 8.73
N THR A 99 9.95 -0.24 9.56
CA THR A 99 10.05 -1.66 9.93
C THR A 99 9.93 -2.54 8.70
N LEU A 100 8.91 -2.31 7.85
CA LEU A 100 8.68 -3.07 6.62
C LEU A 100 9.85 -2.95 5.64
N ALA A 101 10.38 -1.73 5.46
CA ALA A 101 11.59 -1.50 4.66
C ALA A 101 12.78 -2.33 5.18
N ALA A 102 13.03 -2.30 6.50
CA ALA A 102 14.12 -3.06 7.10
C ALA A 102 13.94 -4.59 6.99
N LEU A 103 12.72 -5.10 7.08
CA LEU A 103 12.42 -6.53 6.93
C LEU A 103 12.72 -7.06 5.51
N GLU A 104 12.55 -6.23 4.48
CA GLU A 104 12.92 -6.50 3.09
C GLU A 104 14.37 -6.12 2.71
N LYS A 105 15.11 -5.47 3.62
CA LYS A 105 16.41 -4.82 3.33
C LYS A 105 16.32 -3.72 2.27
N ALA A 106 15.19 -3.02 2.24
CA ALA A 106 14.91 -1.92 1.33
C ALA A 106 15.19 -0.54 1.95
N LYS A 107 15.20 0.50 1.11
CA LYS A 107 15.28 1.90 1.58
C LYS A 107 13.94 2.44 2.10
N TYR A 108 12.83 2.10 1.45
CA TYR A 108 11.54 2.78 1.65
C TYR A 108 10.38 1.80 1.80
N GLY A 109 9.44 2.16 2.67
CA GLY A 109 8.14 1.52 2.80
C GLY A 109 7.04 2.58 2.79
N LEU A 110 5.88 2.22 2.23
CA LEU A 110 4.67 3.02 2.22
C LEU A 110 3.50 2.12 2.61
N VAL A 111 2.64 2.59 3.52
CA VAL A 111 1.43 1.85 3.91
C VAL A 111 0.15 2.53 3.44
N PHE A 112 -0.85 1.72 3.13
CA PHE A 112 -2.12 2.10 2.52
C PHE A 112 -3.29 1.49 3.31
N SER A 113 -4.49 2.04 3.14
CA SER A 113 -5.71 1.62 3.87
C SER A 113 -6.15 0.16 3.61
N SER A 114 -5.63 -0.49 2.56
CA SER A 114 -5.84 -1.92 2.29
C SER A 114 -4.81 -2.41 1.27
N GLY A 115 -4.66 -3.74 1.13
CA GLY A 115 -3.92 -4.33 0.02
C GLY A 115 -4.41 -3.82 -1.35
N MET A 116 -5.73 -3.71 -1.54
CA MET A 116 -6.31 -3.18 -2.79
C MET A 116 -5.99 -1.70 -3.04
N ALA A 117 -5.86 -0.89 -1.99
CA ALA A 117 -5.38 0.49 -2.13
C ALA A 117 -3.91 0.52 -2.58
N ALA A 118 -3.08 -0.42 -2.13
CA ALA A 118 -1.73 -0.58 -2.67
C ALA A 118 -1.78 -1.00 -4.16
N VAL A 119 -2.55 -2.03 -4.54
CA VAL A 119 -2.73 -2.44 -5.95
C VAL A 119 -3.16 -1.25 -6.83
N TYR A 120 -4.10 -0.42 -6.36
CA TYR A 120 -4.53 0.78 -7.08
C TYR A 120 -3.40 1.80 -7.26
N ASN A 121 -2.57 2.01 -6.23
CA ASN A 121 -1.39 2.88 -6.33
C ASN A 121 -0.36 2.35 -7.35
N ALA A 122 -0.28 1.04 -7.59
CA ALA A 122 0.55 0.48 -8.65
C ALA A 122 0.01 0.82 -10.04
N ILE A 123 -1.32 0.76 -10.24
CA ILE A 123 -1.95 1.20 -11.50
C ILE A 123 -1.61 2.67 -11.79
N THR A 124 -1.59 3.53 -10.77
CA THR A 124 -1.27 4.95 -10.94
C THR A 124 0.22 5.25 -11.21
N LEU A 125 1.11 4.25 -11.23
CA LEU A 125 2.47 4.39 -11.77
C LEU A 125 2.49 4.40 -13.31
N LEU A 126 1.42 3.93 -13.94
CA LEU A 126 1.25 3.83 -15.38
C LEU A 126 0.54 5.07 -15.96
N SER A 127 0.83 5.35 -17.22
CA SER A 127 0.18 6.38 -18.03
C SER A 127 -0.59 5.76 -19.20
N LYS A 128 -1.50 6.54 -19.79
CA LYS A 128 -2.25 6.13 -20.99
C LYS A 128 -1.30 5.68 -22.10
N GLY A 129 -1.50 4.46 -22.61
CA GLY A 129 -0.67 3.87 -23.66
C GLY A 129 0.48 2.99 -23.15
N ASP A 130 0.76 2.98 -21.84
CA ASP A 130 1.67 1.99 -21.25
C ASP A 130 1.04 0.59 -21.30
N GLY A 131 1.88 -0.43 -21.46
CA GLY A 131 1.50 -1.84 -21.38
C GLY A 131 1.77 -2.41 -19.98
N VAL A 132 0.85 -3.23 -19.48
CA VAL A 132 1.02 -3.99 -18.24
C VAL A 132 0.79 -5.46 -18.47
N ILE A 133 1.71 -6.28 -17.97
CA ILE A 133 1.67 -7.73 -18.03
C ILE A 133 1.43 -8.25 -16.62
N LEU A 134 0.55 -9.24 -16.45
CA LEU A 134 0.30 -9.89 -15.16
C LEU A 134 0.41 -11.40 -15.30
N THR A 135 0.81 -12.10 -14.23
CA THR A 135 0.61 -13.55 -14.15
C THR A 135 -0.88 -13.89 -14.22
N ASN A 136 -1.25 -14.96 -14.93
CA ASN A 136 -2.65 -15.37 -15.12
C ASN A 136 -3.30 -15.97 -13.87
N SER A 137 -2.48 -16.44 -12.92
CA SER A 137 -2.91 -16.86 -11.60
C SER A 137 -2.50 -15.79 -10.60
N ILE A 138 -3.47 -14.99 -10.16
CA ILE A 138 -3.35 -13.95 -9.12
C ILE A 138 -4.67 -13.88 -8.36
N TYR A 139 -4.68 -13.19 -7.22
CA TYR A 139 -5.90 -12.83 -6.51
C TYR A 139 -6.91 -12.12 -7.43
N SER A 140 -8.16 -12.59 -7.46
CA SER A 140 -9.19 -12.07 -8.37
C SER A 140 -9.41 -10.57 -8.23
N GLY A 141 -9.38 -10.04 -7.01
CA GLY A 141 -9.51 -8.59 -6.77
C GLY A 141 -8.42 -7.77 -7.46
N THR A 142 -7.21 -8.31 -7.59
CA THR A 142 -6.12 -7.68 -8.36
C THR A 142 -6.46 -7.66 -9.85
N ALA A 143 -6.87 -8.79 -10.42
CA ALA A 143 -7.28 -8.88 -11.83
C ALA A 143 -8.45 -7.91 -12.13
N GLU A 144 -9.52 -7.99 -11.34
CA GLU A 144 -10.70 -7.11 -11.44
C GLU A 144 -10.32 -5.62 -11.36
N LEU A 145 -9.35 -5.25 -10.52
CA LEU A 145 -8.92 -3.86 -10.39
C LEU A 145 -8.17 -3.38 -11.65
N PHE A 146 -7.26 -4.20 -12.19
CA PHE A 146 -6.57 -3.87 -13.44
C PHE A 146 -7.56 -3.81 -14.62
N GLU A 147 -8.40 -4.82 -14.80
CA GLU A 147 -9.41 -4.86 -15.88
C GLU A 147 -10.39 -3.68 -15.81
N LYS A 148 -10.86 -3.32 -14.60
CA LYS A 148 -11.86 -2.26 -14.42
C LYS A 148 -11.28 -0.84 -14.44
N TYR A 149 -10.09 -0.62 -13.87
CA TYR A 149 -9.54 0.72 -13.68
C TYR A 149 -8.38 1.05 -14.63
N ALA A 150 -7.46 0.12 -14.93
CA ALA A 150 -6.40 0.39 -15.91
C ALA A 150 -6.99 0.66 -17.31
N THR A 151 -8.03 -0.10 -17.69
CA THR A 151 -8.76 0.11 -18.96
C THR A 151 -9.38 1.51 -19.05
N ARG A 152 -9.86 2.09 -17.94
CA ARG A 152 -10.38 3.47 -17.89
C ARG A 152 -9.28 4.53 -18.10
N PHE A 153 -8.03 4.20 -17.79
CA PHE A 153 -6.87 5.02 -18.11
C PHE A 153 -6.29 4.75 -19.51
N GLY A 154 -6.90 3.86 -20.29
CA GLY A 154 -6.42 3.48 -21.62
C GLY A 154 -5.20 2.55 -21.58
N ILE A 155 -5.12 1.70 -20.56
CA ILE A 155 -4.13 0.64 -20.38
C ILE A 155 -4.87 -0.69 -20.44
N THR A 156 -4.54 -1.56 -21.38
CA THR A 156 -5.11 -2.92 -21.45
C THR A 156 -4.17 -3.90 -20.75
N PRO A 157 -4.61 -4.61 -19.70
CA PRO A 157 -3.79 -5.64 -19.06
C PRO A 157 -3.68 -6.90 -19.92
N GLU A 158 -2.50 -7.49 -19.98
CA GLU A 158 -2.22 -8.77 -20.64
C GLU A 158 -1.84 -9.84 -19.61
N PHE A 159 -2.65 -10.89 -19.49
CA PHE A 159 -2.43 -11.98 -18.55
C PHE A 159 -1.68 -13.14 -19.23
N ILE A 160 -0.59 -13.61 -18.61
CA ILE A 160 0.28 -14.67 -19.17
C ILE A 160 0.63 -15.74 -18.13
N ASP A 161 0.96 -16.94 -18.60
CA ASP A 161 1.30 -18.08 -17.75
C ASP A 161 2.81 -18.26 -17.55
N LEU A 162 3.40 -17.54 -16.59
CA LEU A 162 4.83 -17.69 -16.24
C LEU A 162 5.13 -18.91 -15.36
N CYS A 163 4.10 -19.57 -14.82
CA CYS A 163 4.24 -20.72 -13.94
C CYS A 163 4.41 -22.03 -14.72
N SER A 164 3.90 -22.11 -15.96
CA SER A 164 4.09 -23.25 -16.87
C SER A 164 4.91 -22.89 -18.12
N ASP A 165 5.04 -21.62 -18.48
CA ASP A 165 5.82 -21.19 -19.64
C ASP A 165 6.62 -19.90 -19.36
N THR A 166 7.87 -20.07 -18.95
CA THR A 166 8.80 -18.96 -18.71
C THR A 166 9.13 -18.16 -19.99
N THR A 167 8.93 -18.74 -21.18
CA THR A 167 9.17 -18.07 -22.47
C THR A 167 7.98 -17.22 -22.92
N ALA A 168 6.83 -17.29 -22.23
CA ALA A 168 5.68 -16.44 -22.51
C ALA A 168 6.02 -14.94 -22.34
N LEU A 169 6.91 -14.61 -21.41
CA LEU A 169 7.32 -13.23 -21.14
C LEU A 169 8.01 -12.59 -22.36
N GLU A 170 8.97 -13.30 -22.95
CA GLU A 170 9.76 -12.83 -24.11
C GLU A 170 8.88 -12.54 -25.33
N ARG A 171 7.77 -13.26 -25.47
CA ARG A 171 6.81 -13.07 -26.57
C ARG A 171 5.79 -11.94 -26.33
N THR A 172 5.53 -11.59 -25.07
CA THR A 172 4.53 -10.58 -24.69
C THR A 172 5.14 -9.21 -24.37
N LEU A 173 6.45 -9.14 -24.05
CA LEU A 173 7.17 -7.89 -23.86
C LEU A 173 7.13 -6.99 -25.11
N LYS A 174 6.70 -5.74 -24.93
CA LYS A 174 6.53 -4.72 -25.98
C LYS A 174 7.28 -3.43 -25.63
N PRO A 175 7.61 -2.56 -26.61
CA PRO A 175 8.30 -1.30 -26.33
C PRO A 175 7.58 -0.37 -25.36
N ASN A 176 6.25 -0.49 -25.26
CA ASN A 176 5.42 0.26 -24.32
C ASN A 176 5.17 -0.47 -22.98
N THR A 177 5.62 -1.71 -22.78
CA THR A 177 5.50 -2.38 -21.48
C THR A 177 6.23 -1.55 -20.42
N LYS A 178 5.55 -1.23 -19.31
CA LYS A 178 6.11 -0.48 -18.17
C LYS A 178 6.00 -1.19 -16.84
N LEU A 179 5.07 -2.14 -16.69
CA LEU A 179 4.92 -2.90 -15.45
C LEU A 179 4.68 -4.38 -15.73
N VAL A 180 5.34 -5.23 -14.95
CA VAL A 180 5.05 -6.67 -14.86
C VAL A 180 4.66 -7.01 -13.42
N TRP A 181 3.50 -7.62 -13.25
CA TRP A 181 2.95 -8.01 -11.95
C TRP A 181 3.04 -9.52 -11.77
N LEU A 182 3.64 -9.95 -10.66
CA LEU A 182 3.74 -11.35 -10.24
C LEU A 182 3.00 -11.54 -8.91
N GLU A 183 2.40 -12.71 -8.73
CA GLU A 183 1.97 -13.20 -7.41
C GLU A 183 2.52 -14.62 -7.26
N THR A 184 3.33 -14.87 -6.24
CA THR A 184 4.03 -16.15 -6.09
C THR A 184 4.33 -16.42 -4.61
N PRO A 185 3.77 -17.50 -4.01
CA PRO A 185 2.77 -18.42 -4.55
C PRO A 185 1.45 -17.71 -4.89
N ALA A 186 0.86 -18.06 -6.02
CA ALA A 186 -0.38 -17.45 -6.50
C ALA A 186 -1.61 -17.89 -5.70
N ASN A 187 -2.49 -16.95 -5.33
CA ASN A 187 -3.81 -17.24 -4.80
C ASN A 187 -4.78 -17.68 -5.93
N PRO A 188 -5.59 -18.75 -5.77
CA PRO A 188 -5.58 -19.78 -4.74
C PRO A 188 -4.74 -21.02 -5.11
N THR A 189 -4.15 -21.04 -6.31
CA THR A 189 -3.60 -22.26 -6.95
C THR A 189 -2.24 -22.71 -6.41
N LEU A 190 -1.58 -21.85 -5.63
CA LEU A 190 -0.21 -21.98 -5.11
C LEU A 190 0.86 -22.18 -6.19
N ARG A 191 0.56 -21.80 -7.44
CA ARG A 191 1.54 -21.85 -8.53
C ARG A 191 2.69 -20.87 -8.25
N ILE A 192 3.90 -21.31 -8.60
CA ILE A 192 5.14 -20.58 -8.34
C ILE A 192 5.65 -19.97 -9.64
N THR A 193 5.96 -18.68 -9.60
CA THR A 193 6.76 -17.99 -10.62
C THR A 193 8.16 -17.75 -10.09
N ASP A 194 9.18 -18.05 -10.89
CA ASP A 194 10.57 -17.73 -10.60
C ASP A 194 10.80 -16.22 -10.75
N ILE A 195 10.93 -15.51 -9.61
CA ILE A 195 11.10 -14.06 -9.57
C ILE A 195 12.44 -13.66 -10.19
N GLU A 196 13.53 -14.37 -9.86
CA GLU A 196 14.89 -14.00 -10.30
C GLU A 196 15.00 -14.16 -11.81
N LYS A 197 14.59 -15.32 -12.35
CA LYS A 197 14.56 -15.57 -13.80
C LYS A 197 13.67 -14.59 -14.55
N THR A 198 12.50 -14.26 -13.98
CA THR A 198 11.59 -13.25 -14.55
C THR A 198 12.24 -11.87 -14.59
N CYS A 199 12.91 -11.46 -13.51
CA CYS A 199 13.63 -10.20 -13.46
C CYS A 199 14.80 -10.17 -14.46
N GLU A 200 15.61 -11.23 -14.58
CA GLU A 200 16.68 -11.33 -15.58
C GLU A 200 16.19 -11.10 -17.02
N ILE A 201 15.09 -11.74 -17.41
CA ILE A 201 14.48 -11.56 -18.74
C ILE A 201 14.05 -10.11 -18.94
N ILE A 202 13.38 -9.52 -17.94
CA ILE A 202 12.91 -8.13 -18.00
C ILE A 202 14.07 -7.14 -18.09
N ARG A 203 15.13 -7.30 -17.27
CA ARG A 203 16.31 -6.42 -17.34
C ARG A 203 17.07 -6.56 -18.65
N SER A 204 17.08 -7.75 -19.25
CA SER A 204 17.70 -8.00 -20.56
C SER A 204 16.93 -7.32 -21.71
N TYR A 205 15.61 -7.16 -21.57
CA TYR A 205 14.77 -6.45 -22.53
C TYR A 205 14.76 -4.93 -22.30
N ASN A 206 14.36 -4.50 -21.11
CA ASN A 206 14.32 -3.10 -20.70
C ASN A 206 14.35 -2.98 -19.16
N LYS A 207 15.48 -2.49 -18.63
CA LYS A 207 15.69 -2.25 -17.20
C LYS A 207 14.66 -1.33 -16.54
N ASP A 208 14.02 -0.42 -17.28
CA ASP A 208 13.12 0.60 -16.74
C ASP A 208 11.71 0.04 -16.39
N ILE A 209 11.38 -1.16 -16.88
CA ILE A 209 10.14 -1.88 -16.57
C ILE A 209 10.09 -2.17 -15.06
N ILE A 210 8.98 -1.81 -14.42
CA ILE A 210 8.74 -2.02 -13.00
C ILE A 210 8.24 -3.46 -12.78
N VAL A 211 8.95 -4.23 -11.97
CA VAL A 211 8.52 -5.56 -11.52
C VAL A 211 7.89 -5.43 -10.13
N VAL A 212 6.60 -5.73 -10.03
CA VAL A 212 5.86 -5.78 -8.76
C VAL A 212 5.62 -7.23 -8.41
N VAL A 213 5.92 -7.61 -7.16
CA VAL A 213 5.59 -8.93 -6.62
C VAL A 213 4.65 -8.76 -5.44
N ASP A 214 3.42 -9.27 -5.55
CA ASP A 214 2.58 -9.47 -4.37
C ASP A 214 3.12 -10.65 -3.56
N ASN A 215 3.66 -10.33 -2.39
CA ASN A 215 4.36 -11.22 -1.47
C ASN A 215 3.50 -11.55 -0.23
N THR A 216 2.19 -11.30 -0.30
CA THR A 216 1.23 -11.51 0.79
C THR A 216 1.25 -12.93 1.35
N PHE A 217 1.43 -13.94 0.49
CA PHE A 217 1.33 -15.36 0.87
C PHE A 217 2.49 -15.84 1.75
N LEU A 218 3.70 -15.32 1.53
CA LEU A 218 4.91 -15.78 2.23
C LEU A 218 5.45 -14.79 3.28
N SER A 219 5.08 -13.50 3.19
CA SER A 219 5.64 -12.42 4.01
C SER A 219 7.17 -12.23 3.81
N PRO A 220 7.80 -11.14 4.30
CA PRO A 220 9.25 -10.96 4.16
C PRO A 220 10.09 -12.00 4.92
N TYR A 221 9.46 -12.88 5.71
CA TYR A 221 10.13 -13.94 6.47
C TYR A 221 10.60 -15.11 5.59
N TYR A 222 9.76 -15.55 4.64
CA TYR A 222 10.05 -16.69 3.78
C TYR A 222 10.50 -16.28 2.36
N GLN A 223 10.14 -15.08 1.89
CA GLN A 223 10.49 -14.60 0.55
C GLN A 223 10.73 -13.09 0.57
N ARG A 224 11.79 -12.63 -0.11
CA ARG A 224 12.16 -11.22 -0.26
C ARG A 224 12.30 -10.86 -1.74
N PRO A 225 11.23 -10.48 -2.45
CA PRO A 225 11.26 -10.22 -3.89
C PRO A 225 12.30 -9.19 -4.32
N LEU A 226 12.57 -8.17 -3.50
CA LEU A 226 13.59 -7.15 -3.80
C LEU A 226 15.01 -7.73 -3.80
N SER A 227 15.26 -8.77 -3.00
CA SER A 227 16.53 -9.52 -3.03
C SER A 227 16.66 -10.43 -4.26
N LEU A 228 15.55 -10.68 -4.97
CA LEU A 228 15.44 -11.48 -6.20
C LEU A 228 15.29 -10.59 -7.45
N GLY A 229 15.55 -9.28 -7.35
CA GLY A 229 15.59 -8.34 -8.47
C GLY A 229 14.29 -7.58 -8.78
N ALA A 230 13.22 -7.78 -8.01
CA ALA A 230 11.99 -7.01 -8.15
C ALA A 230 12.17 -5.53 -7.75
N ASP A 231 11.34 -4.64 -8.30
CA ASP A 231 11.36 -3.20 -7.98
C ASP A 231 10.46 -2.86 -6.79
N ILE A 232 9.34 -3.57 -6.64
CA ILE A 232 8.34 -3.37 -5.57
C ILE A 232 7.95 -4.73 -4.99
N SER A 233 8.03 -4.85 -3.67
CA SER A 233 7.36 -5.91 -2.92
C SER A 233 6.08 -5.36 -2.32
N LEU A 234 4.95 -5.99 -2.63
CA LEU A 234 3.61 -5.56 -2.22
C LEU A 234 3.00 -6.52 -1.22
N TYR A 235 2.22 -5.98 -0.29
CA TYR A 235 1.58 -6.74 0.77
C TYR A 235 0.13 -6.32 1.00
N SER A 236 -0.75 -7.30 1.16
CA SER A 236 -1.96 -7.19 1.97
C SER A 236 -1.59 -7.50 3.42
N LEU A 237 -1.19 -6.47 4.17
CA LEU A 237 -0.82 -6.59 5.59
C LEU A 237 -1.97 -7.13 6.45
N THR A 238 -3.22 -7.01 6.00
CA THR A 238 -4.40 -7.71 6.54
C THR A 238 -4.16 -9.19 6.85
N LYS A 239 -3.27 -9.86 6.10
CA LYS A 239 -2.96 -11.30 6.25
C LYS A 239 -1.82 -11.50 7.25
N TYR A 240 -0.74 -12.17 6.87
CA TYR A 240 0.37 -12.49 7.78
C TYR A 240 1.15 -11.27 8.31
N GLY A 241 1.06 -10.10 7.64
CA GLY A 241 1.74 -8.88 8.08
C GLY A 241 1.23 -8.37 9.43
N ASN A 242 -0.09 -8.41 9.64
CA ASN A 242 -0.74 -8.13 10.92
C ASN A 242 -0.91 -9.41 11.75
N GLY A 243 -1.38 -10.50 11.13
CA GLY A 243 -1.57 -11.81 11.77
C GLY A 243 -2.78 -11.95 12.70
N HIS A 244 -3.43 -10.86 13.10
CA HIS A 244 -4.47 -10.85 14.16
C HIS A 244 -5.91 -10.65 13.64
N SER A 245 -6.10 -10.55 12.31
CA SER A 245 -7.42 -10.47 11.63
C SER A 245 -8.33 -9.30 12.01
N ASP A 246 -7.77 -8.23 12.57
CA ASP A 246 -8.43 -7.04 13.10
C ASP A 246 -8.06 -5.72 12.38
N VAL A 247 -7.07 -5.77 11.47
CA VAL A 247 -6.57 -4.61 10.70
C VAL A 247 -6.72 -4.86 9.20
N LEU A 248 -7.34 -3.91 8.49
CA LEU A 248 -7.24 -3.80 7.03
C LEU A 248 -6.09 -2.83 6.69
N MET A 249 -5.08 -3.32 5.99
CA MET A 249 -3.94 -2.49 5.57
C MET A 249 -3.21 -3.12 4.38
N GLY A 250 -2.58 -2.28 3.56
CA GLY A 250 -1.65 -2.70 2.51
C GLY A 250 -0.31 -2.01 2.65
N ALA A 251 0.71 -2.51 1.95
CA ALA A 251 2.01 -1.86 1.86
C ALA A 251 2.69 -2.08 0.53
N MET A 252 3.59 -1.16 0.19
CA MET A 252 4.62 -1.32 -0.84
C MET A 252 5.97 -1.04 -0.22
N VAL A 253 6.97 -1.82 -0.62
CA VAL A 253 8.35 -1.68 -0.17
C VAL A 253 9.25 -1.64 -1.41
N THR A 254 10.17 -0.67 -1.46
CA THR A 254 11.06 -0.46 -2.60
C THR A 254 12.40 0.18 -2.20
N SER A 255 13.41 0.01 -3.04
CA SER A 255 14.68 0.74 -2.97
C SER A 255 14.86 1.78 -4.09
N ARG A 256 13.87 1.91 -4.97
CA ARG A 256 13.88 2.87 -6.09
C ARG A 256 13.32 4.22 -5.67
N GLU A 257 14.16 5.24 -5.75
CA GLU A 257 13.82 6.63 -5.40
C GLU A 257 12.74 7.20 -6.34
N ASP A 258 12.82 6.91 -7.63
CA ASP A 258 11.85 7.36 -8.65
C ASP A 258 10.45 6.75 -8.49
N ILE A 259 10.37 5.53 -7.95
CA ILE A 259 9.11 4.87 -7.60
C ILE A 259 8.59 5.42 -6.26
N MET A 260 9.46 5.55 -5.26
CA MET A 260 9.11 6.07 -3.94
C MET A 260 8.53 7.48 -4.01
N GLU A 261 9.16 8.39 -4.76
CA GLU A 261 8.69 9.78 -4.93
C GLU A 261 7.26 9.81 -5.51
N LYS A 262 7.01 9.06 -6.59
CA LYS A 262 5.67 8.95 -7.20
C LYS A 262 4.64 8.38 -6.23
N LEU A 263 4.92 7.23 -5.61
CA LEU A 263 3.99 6.59 -4.69
C LEU A 263 3.72 7.43 -3.45
N PHE A 264 4.73 8.13 -2.92
CA PHE A 264 4.57 9.05 -1.80
C PHE A 264 3.69 10.25 -2.18
N HIS A 265 3.90 10.85 -3.35
CA HIS A 265 3.01 11.92 -3.82
C HIS A 265 1.57 11.45 -3.96
N ILE A 266 1.32 10.22 -4.42
CA ILE A 266 -0.04 9.69 -4.57
C ILE A 266 -0.65 9.36 -3.18
N GLN A 267 0.08 8.65 -2.30
CA GLN A 267 -0.30 8.41 -0.90
C GLN A 267 -0.66 9.72 -0.17
N ARG A 268 0.15 10.77 -0.38
CA ARG A 268 -0.03 12.11 0.15
C ARG A 268 -1.26 12.81 -0.44
N ASP A 269 -1.34 12.90 -1.76
CA ASP A 269 -2.25 13.83 -2.45
C ASP A 269 -3.67 13.29 -2.54
N VAL A 270 -3.86 12.03 -2.93
CA VAL A 270 -5.22 11.49 -3.01
C VAL A 270 -5.77 11.18 -1.62
N GLY A 271 -5.03 10.44 -0.79
CA GLY A 271 -5.66 9.69 0.32
C GLY A 271 -6.82 8.77 -0.13
N ALA A 272 -6.97 8.59 -1.45
CA ALA A 272 -8.15 8.22 -2.26
C ALA A 272 -9.25 9.30 -2.49
N ASP A 273 -9.42 9.68 -3.77
CA ASP A 273 -10.57 10.30 -4.48
C ASP A 273 -10.85 11.84 -4.50
N LYS A 274 -11.76 12.30 -5.40
CA LYS A 274 -11.57 13.64 -6.04
C LYS A 274 -12.72 14.68 -6.08
N CYS A 275 -13.91 14.35 -6.57
CA CYS A 275 -14.48 15.20 -7.64
C CYS A 275 -15.36 16.46 -7.34
N ALA A 276 -15.97 16.69 -6.16
CA ALA A 276 -16.80 17.88 -5.84
C ALA A 276 -16.13 19.29 -5.90
N ARG A 277 -14.92 19.41 -6.47
CA ARG A 277 -13.99 20.52 -6.20
C ARG A 277 -14.21 21.77 -7.04
N GLU A 278 -14.71 21.66 -8.27
CA GLU A 278 -14.69 22.77 -9.25
C GLU A 278 -15.88 23.75 -9.10
N PHE A 279 -17.07 23.25 -8.75
CA PHE A 279 -18.25 24.09 -8.44
C PHE A 279 -17.95 25.09 -7.30
N LEU A 280 -17.33 24.59 -6.22
CA LEU A 280 -17.02 25.38 -5.02
C LEU A 280 -15.89 26.41 -5.19
N GLN A 281 -15.26 26.46 -6.36
CA GLN A 281 -14.26 27.48 -6.71
C GLN A 281 -14.87 28.66 -7.49
N ARG A 282 -16.16 28.61 -7.85
CA ARG A 282 -16.84 29.63 -8.68
C ARG A 282 -17.87 30.50 -7.97
N ILE A 283 -18.32 30.08 -6.78
CA ILE A 283 -19.17 30.86 -5.86
C ILE A 283 -18.44 32.12 -5.37
N LYS A 284 -19.17 33.23 -5.21
CA LYS A 284 -18.64 34.57 -4.91
C LYS A 284 -19.25 35.20 -3.65
N VAL A 285 -20.50 34.87 -3.34
CA VAL A 285 -21.21 35.29 -2.12
C VAL A 285 -21.10 34.17 -1.07
N PHE A 286 -21.34 32.92 -1.46
CA PHE A 286 -21.07 31.77 -0.59
C PHE A 286 -19.56 31.54 -0.40
N LYS A 287 -19.11 31.36 0.85
CA LYS A 287 -17.70 31.13 1.19
C LYS A 287 -17.41 29.64 1.43
N LEU A 288 -16.30 29.12 0.90
CA LEU A 288 -15.89 27.73 1.08
C LEU A 288 -15.38 27.47 2.51
N ALA A 289 -16.21 26.89 3.37
CA ALA A 289 -15.88 26.59 4.78
C ALA A 289 -16.72 25.43 5.35
N THR A 290 -16.20 24.73 6.38
CA THR A 290 -16.86 23.56 6.99
C THR A 290 -17.97 23.87 8.00
N SER A 291 -18.02 25.10 8.51
CA SER A 291 -19.03 25.55 9.48
C SER A 291 -20.42 25.72 8.86
N LEU A 292 -21.41 26.10 9.66
CA LEU A 292 -22.79 26.39 9.25
C LEU A 292 -23.53 27.22 10.32
N GLY A 293 -24.64 27.86 9.93
CA GLY A 293 -25.53 28.59 10.85
C GLY A 293 -25.05 29.97 11.32
N GLY A 294 -23.98 30.50 10.71
CA GLY A 294 -23.60 31.91 10.85
C GLY A 294 -24.57 32.84 10.12
N THR A 295 -24.35 34.15 10.24
CA THR A 295 -25.08 35.16 9.45
C THR A 295 -24.66 35.19 7.98
N GLU A 296 -23.51 34.60 7.67
CA GLU A 296 -22.88 34.52 6.36
C GLU A 296 -23.14 33.18 5.66
N SER A 297 -23.31 33.24 4.35
CA SER A 297 -23.54 32.09 3.49
C SER A 297 -22.25 31.27 3.25
N LEU A 298 -22.30 29.96 3.52
CA LEU A 298 -21.16 29.03 3.44
C LEU A 298 -21.43 27.81 2.55
N ALA A 299 -20.40 27.25 1.94
CA ALA A 299 -20.46 26.07 1.09
C ALA A 299 -19.31 25.08 1.39
N SER A 300 -19.52 23.78 1.16
CA SER A 300 -18.52 22.73 1.48
C SER A 300 -18.74 21.43 0.72
N THR A 301 -17.71 20.57 0.63
CA THR A 301 -17.86 19.15 0.28
C THR A 301 -17.87 18.33 1.57
N PRO A 302 -19.00 17.80 2.07
CA PRO A 302 -19.00 16.96 3.27
C PRO A 302 -18.07 15.76 3.15
N TYR A 303 -18.03 15.09 1.99
CA TYR A 303 -17.22 13.89 1.76
C TYR A 303 -15.72 14.09 2.06
N ASN A 304 -15.15 15.20 1.57
CA ASN A 304 -13.72 15.52 1.66
C ASN A 304 -13.36 16.60 2.70
N MET A 305 -14.34 17.17 3.42
CA MET A 305 -14.08 18.23 4.42
C MET A 305 -14.68 17.90 5.80
N SER A 306 -16.00 18.05 5.98
CA SER A 306 -16.62 18.00 7.32
C SER A 306 -17.01 16.59 7.80
N HIS A 307 -17.15 15.62 6.89
CA HIS A 307 -17.57 14.25 7.19
C HIS A 307 -16.48 13.23 6.81
N THR A 308 -15.22 13.66 6.64
CA THR A 308 -14.07 12.80 6.28
C THR A 308 -14.00 11.52 7.10
N GLY A 309 -14.26 11.59 8.41
CA GLY A 309 -14.23 10.47 9.36
C GLY A 309 -15.41 9.46 9.31
N ILE A 310 -16.40 9.63 8.43
CA ILE A 310 -17.47 8.62 8.24
C ILE A 310 -17.05 7.64 7.13
N ALA A 311 -17.27 6.34 7.32
CA ALA A 311 -16.88 5.31 6.34
C ALA A 311 -17.61 5.52 4.98
N PRO A 312 -16.95 5.33 3.81
CA PRO A 312 -17.54 5.58 2.49
C PRO A 312 -18.87 4.86 2.23
N GLU A 313 -19.04 3.63 2.71
CA GLU A 313 -20.31 2.89 2.58
C GLU A 313 -21.43 3.48 3.45
N LEU A 314 -21.08 4.01 4.62
CA LEU A 314 -22.03 4.68 5.49
C LEU A 314 -22.37 6.07 4.92
N LYS A 315 -21.38 6.81 4.40
CA LYS A 315 -21.57 8.04 3.61
C LYS A 315 -22.52 7.77 2.43
N ALA A 316 -22.30 6.70 1.66
CA ALA A 316 -23.16 6.31 0.55
C ALA A 316 -24.59 5.94 0.99
N LYS A 317 -24.75 5.21 2.10
CA LYS A 317 -26.07 4.96 2.73
C LYS A 317 -26.74 6.23 3.27
N MET A 318 -25.95 7.25 3.62
CA MET A 318 -26.39 8.60 4.00
C MET A 318 -26.58 9.54 2.80
N GLY A 319 -26.37 9.07 1.56
CA GLY A 319 -26.46 9.87 0.33
C GLY A 319 -25.29 10.84 0.08
N ILE A 320 -24.26 10.84 0.93
CA ILE A 320 -23.09 11.70 0.82
C ILE A 320 -22.07 11.04 -0.13
N THR A 321 -22.03 11.49 -1.37
CA THR A 321 -21.08 11.04 -2.40
C THR A 321 -19.87 11.99 -2.52
N GLU A 322 -18.84 11.57 -3.27
CA GLU A 322 -17.65 12.40 -3.58
C GLU A 322 -17.94 13.70 -4.32
N ASN A 323 -19.14 13.80 -4.89
CA ASN A 323 -19.64 14.95 -5.63
C ASN A 323 -20.68 15.75 -4.83
N PHE A 324 -20.98 15.33 -3.60
CA PHE A 324 -22.00 15.93 -2.75
C PHE A 324 -21.50 17.25 -2.15
N VAL A 325 -22.32 18.30 -2.29
CA VAL A 325 -22.03 19.66 -1.82
C VAL A 325 -23.12 20.11 -0.86
N ARG A 326 -22.73 20.74 0.25
CA ARG A 326 -23.63 21.27 1.28
C ARG A 326 -23.48 22.78 1.38
N LEU A 327 -24.59 23.48 1.27
CA LEU A 327 -24.72 24.92 1.51
C LEU A 327 -25.32 25.17 2.91
N SER A 328 -24.90 26.27 3.54
CA SER A 328 -25.52 26.88 4.72
C SER A 328 -25.85 28.31 4.33
N VAL A 329 -27.14 28.63 4.19
CA VAL A 329 -27.58 29.96 3.74
C VAL A 329 -27.62 30.91 4.93
N GLY A 330 -27.02 32.08 4.76
CA GLY A 330 -26.97 33.18 5.72
C GLY A 330 -28.17 34.12 5.60
N LEU A 331 -27.95 35.39 5.95
CA LEU A 331 -28.96 36.45 5.99
C LEU A 331 -28.75 37.53 4.91
N GLU A 332 -27.97 37.23 3.86
CA GLU A 332 -27.81 38.11 2.70
C GLU A 332 -29.10 38.25 1.88
N SER A 333 -29.13 39.17 0.91
CA SER A 333 -30.28 39.35 0.01
C SER A 333 -30.58 38.07 -0.77
N ILE A 334 -31.86 37.70 -0.85
CA ILE A 334 -32.32 36.48 -1.54
C ILE A 334 -31.91 36.52 -3.02
N ASP A 335 -32.06 37.68 -3.68
CA ASP A 335 -31.76 37.84 -5.10
C ASP A 335 -30.25 37.68 -5.38
N ASP A 336 -29.39 38.21 -4.50
CA ASP A 336 -27.92 38.08 -4.62
C ASP A 336 -27.46 36.61 -4.44
N LEU A 337 -28.08 35.89 -3.51
CA LEU A 337 -27.79 34.49 -3.23
C LEU A 337 -28.23 33.57 -4.38
N ILE A 338 -29.40 33.83 -4.98
CA ILE A 338 -29.86 33.10 -6.17
C ILE A 338 -28.92 33.40 -7.35
N GLN A 339 -28.58 34.67 -7.59
CA GLN A 339 -27.69 35.06 -8.68
C GLN A 339 -26.28 34.46 -8.56
N ASP A 340 -25.73 34.30 -7.34
CA ASP A 340 -24.44 33.65 -7.11
C ASP A 340 -24.48 32.13 -7.40
N LEU A 341 -25.58 31.45 -7.06
CA LEU A 341 -25.73 30.03 -7.35
C LEU A 341 -25.95 29.78 -8.84
N ASP A 342 -26.79 30.58 -9.50
CA ASP A 342 -27.03 30.44 -10.95
C ASP A 342 -25.77 30.71 -11.78
N GLN A 343 -24.95 31.72 -11.42
CA GLN A 343 -23.68 31.96 -12.11
C GLN A 343 -22.61 30.89 -11.81
N ALA A 344 -22.67 30.25 -10.63
CA ALA A 344 -21.76 29.17 -10.26
C ALA A 344 -22.16 27.80 -10.86
N LEU A 345 -23.41 27.64 -11.32
CA LEU A 345 -23.93 26.41 -11.94
C LEU A 345 -23.90 26.42 -13.47
N ASN A 346 -24.10 27.56 -14.12
CA ASN A 346 -24.20 27.66 -15.59
C ASN A 346 -22.81 27.82 -16.27
N TYR A 347 -21.94 26.81 -16.15
CA TYR A 347 -20.57 26.81 -16.69
C TYR A 347 -20.28 25.80 -17.81
#